data_AF-A0AA95F6S1-F1
#
_entry.id   AF-A0AA95F6S1-F1
#
_cell.length_a   1.000
_cell.length_b   1.000
_cell.length_c   1.000
_cell.angle_alpha   90.00
_cell.angle_beta   90.00
_cell.angle_gamma   90.00
#
_symmetry.space_group_name_H-M   'P 1'
#
loop_
_entity.id
_entity.type
_entity.pdbx_description
1 polymer ?
#
loop_
_entity_poly.entity_id
_entity_poly.type
_entity_poly.pdbx_seq_one_letter_code
_entity_poly.pdbx_strand_id
1 'polypeptide(L)'
;MQKTKAADHARTAKRARAVTPEKAKAEAIAKARSSAPDLVARIGSTPATKFRGDPDIFGRLVEDHDRHRALLAMMHETQPGSAEREGLFEELVYELKAHAAAEEQALWSSVLRNPATTDFARHAIAEHKEIDELLADLAARDMASPGWLRRFAALRDEYLHHIREEEQEQFVAAEEALTPADRRHMRAVFNRRKKEEKATAEIEKKIRLKP
;
A
#
# COMPACT_ATOMS: atom_id res chain seq x y z
N MET A 1 -50.40 -10.12 23.08
CA MET A 1 -48.94 -10.05 23.37
C MET A 1 -48.21 -10.98 22.40
N GLN A 2 -47.75 -10.46 21.26
CA GLN A 2 -46.91 -11.19 20.31
C GLN A 2 -45.45 -11.04 20.76
N LYS A 3 -44.76 -12.15 21.06
CA LYS A 3 -43.32 -12.18 21.28
C LYS A 3 -42.65 -12.55 19.95
N THR A 4 -42.10 -11.56 19.27
CA THR A 4 -41.17 -11.75 18.14
C THR A 4 -39.84 -12.27 18.67
N LYS A 5 -39.47 -13.50 18.31
CA LYS A 5 -38.14 -14.05 18.57
C LYS A 5 -37.32 -13.91 17.29
N ALA A 6 -36.65 -12.78 17.15
CA ALA A 6 -35.56 -12.63 16.19
C ALA A 6 -34.38 -13.46 16.72
N ALA A 7 -34.16 -14.65 16.15
CA ALA A 7 -33.00 -15.48 16.43
C ALA A 7 -31.86 -15.04 15.49
N ASP A 8 -31.07 -14.13 16.04
CA ASP A 8 -29.67 -13.83 15.79
C ASP A 8 -28.93 -14.84 14.89
N HIS A 9 -28.71 -14.46 13.63
CA HIS A 9 -27.82 -15.18 12.71
C HIS A 9 -26.40 -14.63 12.88
N ALA A 10 -25.74 -15.00 13.98
CA ALA A 10 -24.30 -14.86 14.11
C ALA A 10 -23.62 -15.88 13.19
N ARG A 11 -23.48 -15.54 11.91
CA ARG A 11 -22.70 -16.30 10.94
C ARG A 11 -21.22 -16.17 11.35
N THR A 12 -20.68 -17.20 12.00
CA THR A 12 -19.26 -17.29 12.35
C THR A 12 -18.42 -17.30 11.07
N ALA A 13 -17.93 -16.12 10.67
CA ALA A 13 -16.94 -16.02 9.62
C ALA A 13 -15.69 -16.80 10.05
N LYS A 14 -15.37 -17.87 9.34
CA LYS A 14 -14.16 -18.69 9.57
C LYS A 14 -12.94 -17.77 9.54
N ARG A 15 -12.18 -17.71 10.63
CA ARG A 15 -10.98 -16.86 10.76
C ARG A 15 -10.00 -17.21 9.63
N ALA A 16 -9.56 -16.21 8.87
CA ALA A 16 -8.48 -16.39 7.90
C ALA A 16 -7.23 -16.91 8.64
N ARG A 17 -6.56 -17.92 8.07
CA ARG A 17 -5.41 -18.55 8.70
C ARG A 17 -4.16 -17.74 8.36
N ALA A 18 -3.31 -17.50 9.36
CA ALA A 18 -2.00 -16.90 9.14
C ALA A 18 -1.19 -17.74 8.15
N VAL A 19 -0.43 -17.05 7.29
CA VAL A 19 0.49 -17.64 6.33
C VAL A 19 1.91 -17.34 6.82
N THR A 20 2.90 -18.18 6.50
CA THR A 20 4.27 -17.89 6.93
C THR A 20 4.76 -16.59 6.26
N PRO A 21 5.59 -15.78 6.93
CA PRO A 21 6.09 -14.53 6.36
C PRO A 21 6.76 -14.71 5.00
N GLU A 22 7.50 -15.81 4.80
CA GLU A 22 8.20 -16.13 3.56
C GLU A 22 7.22 -16.39 2.42
N LYS A 23 6.15 -17.15 2.69
CA LYS A 23 5.13 -17.46 1.69
C LYS A 23 4.29 -16.23 1.35
N ALA A 24 3.90 -15.44 2.34
CA ALA A 24 3.18 -14.19 2.12
C ALA A 24 3.97 -13.22 1.23
N LYS A 25 5.27 -13.05 1.52
CA LYS A 25 6.18 -12.23 0.70
C LYS A 25 6.32 -12.79 -0.72
N ALA A 26 6.51 -14.09 -0.88
CA ALA A 26 6.63 -14.72 -2.20
C ALA A 26 5.36 -14.53 -3.05
N GLU A 27 4.18 -14.64 -2.45
CA GLU A 27 2.90 -14.40 -3.12
C GLU A 27 2.74 -12.93 -3.54
N ALA A 28 3.11 -11.98 -2.69
CA ALA A 28 3.09 -10.55 -3.02
C ALA A 28 4.02 -10.20 -4.19
N ILE A 29 5.25 -10.75 -4.19
CA ILE A 29 6.20 -10.59 -5.29
C ILE A 29 5.66 -11.23 -6.58
N ALA A 30 5.05 -12.42 -6.49
CA ALA A 30 4.45 -13.08 -7.64
C ALA A 30 3.32 -12.25 -8.27
N LYS A 31 2.51 -11.55 -7.46
CA LYS A 31 1.50 -10.61 -7.95
C LYS A 31 2.12 -9.45 -8.73
N ALA A 32 3.19 -8.82 -8.22
CA ALA A 32 3.88 -7.77 -8.96
C ALA A 32 4.44 -8.26 -10.30
N ARG A 33 5.07 -9.45 -10.31
CA ARG A 33 5.60 -10.03 -11.56
C ARG A 33 4.54 -10.36 -12.59
N SER A 34 3.27 -10.55 -12.19
CA SER A 34 2.20 -10.79 -13.17
C SER A 34 2.01 -9.63 -14.14
N SER A 35 2.42 -8.41 -13.77
CA SER A 35 2.39 -7.23 -14.64
C SER A 35 3.54 -7.17 -15.65
N ALA A 36 4.68 -7.79 -15.35
CA ALA A 36 5.81 -7.90 -16.28
C ALA A 36 6.65 -9.16 -15.95
N PRO A 37 6.26 -10.35 -16.46
CA PRO A 37 6.84 -11.64 -16.04
C PRO A 37 8.33 -11.79 -16.32
N ASP A 38 8.85 -11.10 -17.33
CA ASP A 38 10.24 -11.21 -17.78
C ASP A 38 11.21 -10.33 -16.97
N LEU A 39 10.69 -9.43 -16.12
CA LEU A 39 11.51 -8.54 -15.29
C LEU A 39 11.78 -9.16 -13.92
N VAL A 40 13.03 -9.00 -13.47
CA VAL A 40 13.48 -9.51 -12.18
C VAL A 40 13.20 -8.48 -11.09
N ALA A 41 12.48 -8.88 -10.03
CA ALA A 41 12.25 -8.03 -8.86
C ALA A 41 13.45 -8.09 -7.88
N ARG A 42 14.48 -7.29 -8.10
CA ARG A 42 15.67 -7.21 -7.23
C ARG A 42 15.44 -6.30 -6.00
N ILE A 43 14.64 -6.77 -5.05
CA ILE A 43 14.21 -5.97 -3.88
C ILE A 43 15.33 -5.76 -2.85
N GLY A 44 16.30 -6.68 -2.75
CA GLY A 44 17.27 -6.68 -1.66
C GLY A 44 16.66 -7.12 -0.33
N SER A 45 17.16 -6.58 0.79
CA SER A 45 16.59 -6.80 2.12
C SER A 45 15.36 -5.94 2.35
N THR A 46 14.36 -6.48 3.04
CA THR A 46 13.16 -5.75 3.47
C THR A 46 13.20 -5.54 4.98
N PRO A 47 12.63 -4.45 5.51
CA PRO A 47 12.53 -4.23 6.95
C PRO A 47 11.90 -5.43 7.68
N ALA A 48 12.38 -5.66 8.91
CA ALA A 48 11.78 -6.63 9.80
C ALA A 48 10.44 -6.07 10.32
N THR A 49 9.38 -6.87 10.21
CA THR A 49 8.05 -6.53 10.74
C THR A 49 7.34 -7.81 11.20
N LYS A 50 6.60 -7.71 12.30
CA LYS A 50 5.81 -8.81 12.87
C LYS A 50 4.49 -9.06 12.12
N PHE A 51 4.05 -8.12 11.28
CA PHE A 51 2.75 -8.14 10.64
C PHE A 51 2.72 -8.99 9.36
N ARG A 52 3.87 -9.31 8.78
CA ARG A 52 3.94 -10.06 7.52
C ARG A 52 3.28 -11.43 7.65
N GLY A 53 2.25 -11.67 6.84
CA GLY A 53 1.47 -12.92 6.88
C GLY A 53 0.34 -12.94 7.93
N ASP A 54 0.15 -11.86 8.68
CA ASP A 54 -0.99 -11.72 9.58
C ASP A 54 -2.32 -11.68 8.79
N PRO A 55 -3.36 -12.42 9.20
CA PRO A 55 -4.66 -12.40 8.55
C PRO A 55 -5.46 -11.09 8.73
N ASP A 56 -5.02 -10.13 9.53
CA ASP A 56 -5.72 -8.86 9.77
C ASP A 56 -5.30 -7.71 8.84
N ILE A 57 -5.62 -6.46 9.20
CA ILE A 57 -5.33 -5.28 8.38
C ILE A 57 -3.84 -5.03 8.21
N PHE A 58 -3.01 -5.21 9.23
CA PHE A 58 -1.59 -4.88 9.12
C PHE A 58 -0.87 -5.86 8.20
N GLY A 59 -1.18 -7.15 8.30
CA GLY A 59 -0.65 -8.12 7.33
C GLY A 59 -1.16 -7.89 5.91
N ARG A 60 -2.38 -7.35 5.74
CA ARG A 60 -2.89 -6.93 4.43
C ARG A 60 -2.10 -5.74 3.87
N LEU A 61 -1.78 -4.74 4.68
CA LEU A 61 -0.99 -3.57 4.25
C LEU A 61 0.43 -3.99 3.89
N VAL A 62 1.08 -4.83 4.71
CA VAL A 62 2.41 -5.38 4.42
C VAL A 62 2.44 -6.23 3.14
N GLU A 63 1.35 -6.95 2.83
CA GLU A 63 1.22 -7.65 1.54
C GLU A 63 1.28 -6.69 0.34
N ASP A 64 0.62 -5.53 0.44
CA ASP A 64 0.75 -4.48 -0.57
C ASP A 64 2.17 -3.91 -0.59
N HIS A 65 2.77 -3.63 0.56
CA HIS A 65 4.13 -3.08 0.63
C HIS A 65 5.15 -3.99 -0.04
N ASP A 66 5.08 -5.31 0.20
CA ASP A 66 5.95 -6.27 -0.48
C ASP A 66 5.71 -6.32 -2.00
N ARG A 67 4.47 -6.14 -2.45
CA ARG A 67 4.16 -5.98 -3.89
C ARG A 67 4.72 -4.68 -4.45
N HIS A 68 4.57 -3.56 -3.73
CA HIS A 68 5.06 -2.26 -4.18
C HIS A 68 6.58 -2.21 -4.25
N ARG A 69 7.27 -2.81 -3.27
CA ARG A 69 8.72 -3.04 -3.31
C ARG A 69 9.14 -3.79 -4.57
N ALA A 70 8.39 -4.82 -4.94
CA ALA A 70 8.65 -5.58 -6.17
C ALA A 70 8.44 -4.75 -7.44
N LEU A 71 7.34 -4.00 -7.54
CA LEU A 71 7.08 -3.08 -8.66
C LEU A 71 8.18 -2.03 -8.80
N LEU A 72 8.58 -1.41 -7.69
CA LEU A 72 9.67 -0.43 -7.65
C LEU A 72 11.02 -1.04 -8.08
N ALA A 73 11.31 -2.27 -7.65
CA ALA A 73 12.52 -2.98 -8.06
C ALA A 73 12.50 -3.32 -9.55
N MET A 74 11.36 -3.81 -10.08
CA MET A 74 11.20 -4.14 -11.49
C MET A 74 11.32 -2.91 -12.39
N MET A 75 10.80 -1.76 -11.95
CA MET A 75 10.95 -0.48 -12.66
C MET A 75 12.41 -0.10 -12.90
N HIS A 76 13.31 -0.42 -11.97
CA HIS A 76 14.74 -0.16 -12.12
C HIS A 76 15.41 -1.01 -13.22
N GLU A 77 14.81 -2.15 -13.57
CA GLU A 77 15.32 -3.07 -14.59
C GLU A 77 14.86 -2.71 -16.02
N THR A 78 13.93 -1.76 -16.15
CA THR A 78 13.35 -1.37 -17.45
C THR A 78 14.30 -0.52 -18.28
N GLN A 79 14.15 -0.57 -19.61
CA GLN A 79 14.89 0.29 -20.52
C GLN A 79 14.18 1.65 -20.72
N PRO A 80 14.92 2.74 -21.02
CA PRO A 80 14.32 4.02 -21.34
C PRO A 80 13.30 3.93 -22.48
N GLY A 81 12.09 4.45 -22.26
CA GLY A 81 11.01 4.48 -23.26
C GLY A 81 10.42 3.13 -23.64
N SER A 82 10.66 2.06 -22.85
CA SER A 82 10.10 0.75 -23.14
C SER A 82 8.63 0.64 -22.71
N ALA A 83 7.84 -0.17 -23.41
CA ALA A 83 6.44 -0.41 -23.08
C ALA A 83 6.28 -1.02 -21.67
N GLU A 84 7.25 -1.83 -21.24
CA GLU A 84 7.28 -2.40 -19.88
C GLU A 84 7.43 -1.31 -18.81
N ARG A 85 8.21 -0.25 -19.08
CA ARG A 85 8.33 0.89 -18.16
C ARG A 85 7.00 1.62 -18.01
N GLU A 86 6.33 1.88 -19.12
CA GLU A 86 5.04 2.56 -19.13
C GLU A 86 3.98 1.74 -18.38
N GLY A 87 3.85 0.46 -18.70
CA GLY A 87 2.88 -0.43 -18.06
C GLY A 87 3.15 -0.66 -16.58
N LEU A 88 4.42 -0.82 -16.17
CA LEU A 88 4.76 -0.93 -14.75
C LEU A 88 4.55 0.38 -13.99
N PHE A 89 4.83 1.53 -14.61
CA PHE A 89 4.57 2.82 -13.98
C PHE A 89 3.07 3.04 -13.78
N GLU A 90 2.24 2.71 -14.77
CA GLU A 90 0.78 2.75 -14.65
C GLU A 90 0.29 1.87 -13.49
N GLU A 91 0.74 0.61 -13.43
CA GLU A 91 0.37 -0.30 -12.34
C GLU A 91 0.85 0.21 -10.98
N LEU A 92 2.05 0.77 -10.89
CA LEU A 92 2.58 1.37 -9.67
C LEU A 92 1.71 2.55 -9.21
N VAL A 93 1.36 3.48 -10.11
CA VAL A 93 0.51 4.64 -9.79
C VAL A 93 -0.83 4.17 -9.23
N TYR A 94 -1.50 3.23 -9.91
CA TYR A 94 -2.80 2.72 -9.47
C TYR A 94 -2.72 1.97 -8.14
N GLU A 95 -1.68 1.16 -7.93
CA GLU A 95 -1.50 0.44 -6.67
C GLU A 95 -1.23 1.39 -5.50
N LEU A 96 -0.34 2.38 -5.66
CA LEU A 96 0.00 3.34 -4.60
C LEU A 96 -1.19 4.26 -4.28
N LYS A 97 -1.85 4.85 -5.28
CA LYS A 97 -3.02 5.72 -5.06
C LYS A 97 -4.14 4.98 -4.35
N ALA A 98 -4.48 3.79 -4.84
CA ALA A 98 -5.57 3.00 -4.25
C ALA A 98 -5.24 2.49 -2.86
N HIS A 99 -3.98 2.15 -2.60
CA HIS A 99 -3.50 1.72 -1.29
C HIS A 99 -3.62 2.86 -0.28
N ALA A 100 -2.99 4.01 -0.55
CA ALA A 100 -3.01 5.17 0.33
C ALA A 100 -4.45 5.59 0.67
N ALA A 101 -5.30 5.79 -0.35
CA ALA A 101 -6.68 6.23 -0.11
C ALA A 101 -7.51 5.19 0.66
N ALA A 102 -7.29 3.90 0.44
CA ALA A 102 -7.98 2.85 1.20
C ALA A 102 -7.48 2.73 2.64
N GLU A 103 -6.18 2.93 2.87
CA GLU A 103 -5.58 2.93 4.19
C GLU A 103 -6.06 4.12 5.03
N GLU A 104 -6.10 5.32 4.45
CA GLU A 104 -6.64 6.50 5.12
C GLU A 104 -8.06 6.29 5.63
N GLN A 105 -8.88 5.65 4.81
CA GLN A 105 -10.28 5.39 5.12
C GLN A 105 -10.46 4.23 6.10
N ALA A 106 -9.66 3.18 5.99
CA ALA A 106 -9.81 1.97 6.81
C ALA A 106 -9.09 2.09 8.17
N LEU A 107 -7.83 2.53 8.17
CA LEU A 107 -6.95 2.55 9.33
C LEU A 107 -6.89 3.95 9.95
N TRP A 108 -6.36 4.93 9.21
CA TRP A 108 -6.02 6.23 9.79
C TRP A 108 -7.25 7.03 10.26
N SER A 109 -8.39 6.92 9.59
CA SER A 109 -9.66 7.50 10.04
C SER A 109 -10.05 7.10 11.47
N SER A 110 -9.63 5.91 11.91
CA SER A 110 -9.88 5.41 13.25
C SER A 110 -8.77 5.73 14.23
N VAL A 111 -7.52 5.61 13.79
CA VAL A 111 -6.33 5.91 14.60
C VAL A 111 -6.24 7.41 14.93
N LEU A 112 -6.72 8.30 14.04
CA LEU A 112 -6.79 9.74 14.25
C LEU A 112 -7.65 10.16 15.45
N ARG A 113 -8.57 9.30 15.92
CA ARG A 113 -9.43 9.62 17.08
C ARG A 113 -8.70 9.45 18.42
N ASN A 114 -7.57 8.77 18.44
CA ASN A 114 -6.78 8.56 19.66
C ASN A 114 -5.64 9.59 19.72
N PRO A 115 -5.60 10.49 20.73
CA PRO A 115 -4.54 11.48 20.86
C PRO A 115 -3.13 10.90 20.87
N ALA A 116 -2.94 9.69 21.41
CA ALA A 116 -1.62 9.05 21.49
C ALA A 116 -1.05 8.62 20.13
N THR A 117 -1.91 8.43 19.12
CA THR A 117 -1.52 7.97 17.78
C THR A 117 -1.86 8.99 16.69
N THR A 118 -2.33 10.18 17.07
CA THR A 118 -2.80 11.21 16.13
C THR A 118 -1.67 11.72 15.24
N ASP A 119 -0.49 11.95 15.80
CA ASP A 119 0.64 12.49 15.04
C ASP A 119 1.19 11.48 14.03
N PHE A 120 1.21 10.18 14.36
CA PHE A 120 1.55 9.13 13.41
C PHE A 120 0.59 9.12 12.21
N ALA A 121 -0.72 9.17 12.47
CA ALA A 121 -1.70 9.16 11.39
C ALA A 121 -1.61 10.43 10.52
N ARG A 122 -1.38 11.60 11.12
CA ARG A 122 -1.17 12.85 10.36
C ARG A 122 0.07 12.80 9.48
N HIS A 123 1.17 12.26 10.01
CA HIS A 123 2.42 12.10 9.29
C HIS A 123 2.25 11.16 8.09
N ALA A 124 1.69 9.96 8.29
CA ALA A 124 1.42 9.02 7.20
C ALA A 124 0.55 9.62 6.07
N ILE A 125 -0.54 10.33 6.44
CA ILE A 125 -1.42 11.01 5.48
C ILE A 125 -0.68 12.12 4.72
N ALA A 126 0.22 12.85 5.38
CA ALA A 126 1.02 13.88 4.72
C ALA A 126 2.01 13.25 3.71
N GLU A 127 2.68 12.17 4.09
CA GLU A 127 3.58 11.42 3.19
C GLU A 127 2.84 10.86 1.97
N HIS A 128 1.61 10.35 2.15
CA HIS A 128 0.77 9.92 1.02
C HIS A 128 0.59 11.04 0.00
N LYS A 129 0.35 12.27 0.47
CA LYS A 129 0.18 13.40 -0.43
C LYS A 129 1.47 13.74 -1.17
N GLU A 130 2.61 13.70 -0.48
CA GLU A 130 3.92 13.94 -1.10
C GLU A 130 4.26 12.87 -2.16
N ILE A 131 3.95 11.60 -1.89
CA ILE A 131 4.11 10.48 -2.82
C ILE A 131 3.23 10.67 -4.06
N ASP A 132 1.96 11.06 -3.88
CA ASP A 132 1.03 11.36 -4.97
C ASP A 132 1.56 12.50 -5.87
N GLU A 133 2.11 13.55 -5.30
CA GLU A 133 2.73 14.65 -6.06
C GLU A 133 3.98 14.21 -6.82
N LEU A 134 4.79 13.31 -6.25
CA LEU A 134 5.96 12.74 -6.93
C LEU A 134 5.55 11.83 -8.10
N LEU A 135 4.48 11.05 -7.96
CA LEU A 135 3.90 10.26 -9.05
C LEU A 135 3.40 11.17 -10.18
N ALA A 136 2.69 12.25 -9.85
CA ALA A 136 2.20 13.20 -10.84
C ALA A 136 3.33 13.94 -11.58
N ASP A 137 4.44 14.27 -10.90
CA ASP A 137 5.63 14.85 -11.52
C ASP A 137 6.29 13.88 -12.50
N LEU A 138 6.38 12.60 -12.15
CA LEU A 138 6.93 11.57 -13.05
C LEU A 138 6.04 11.33 -14.26
N ALA A 139 4.73 11.32 -14.08
CA ALA A 139 3.76 11.11 -15.15
C ALA A 139 3.72 12.28 -16.15
N ALA A 140 4.08 13.48 -15.73
CA ALA A 140 4.18 14.67 -16.57
C ALA A 140 5.47 14.75 -17.40
N ARG A 141 6.38 13.78 -17.26
CA ARG A 141 7.73 13.80 -17.84
C ARG A 141 7.93 12.67 -18.82
N ASP A 142 8.83 12.90 -19.78
CA ASP A 142 9.29 11.88 -20.70
C ASP A 142 10.07 10.79 -19.97
N MET A 143 9.52 9.56 -19.95
CA MET A 143 10.10 8.37 -19.32
C MET A 143 11.36 7.86 -20.01
N ALA A 144 11.64 8.29 -21.24
CA ALA A 144 12.91 7.99 -21.92
C ALA A 144 14.04 8.93 -21.45
N SER A 145 13.71 10.06 -20.82
CA SER A 145 14.71 11.05 -20.44
C SER A 145 15.61 10.54 -19.28
N PRO A 146 16.92 10.84 -19.30
CA PRO A 146 17.81 10.50 -18.19
C PRO A 146 17.41 11.17 -16.87
N GLY A 147 16.74 12.33 -16.94
CA GLY A 147 16.24 13.05 -15.76
C GLY A 147 15.08 12.33 -15.07
N TRP A 148 14.32 11.52 -15.79
CA TRP A 148 13.20 10.76 -15.24
C TRP A 148 13.65 9.72 -14.23
N LEU A 149 14.70 8.95 -14.54
CA LEU A 149 15.20 7.90 -13.64
C LEU A 149 15.70 8.45 -12.31
N ARG A 150 16.31 9.64 -12.29
CA ARG A 150 16.71 10.31 -11.04
C ARG A 150 15.52 10.69 -10.17
N ARG A 151 14.43 11.14 -10.79
CA ARG A 151 13.18 11.47 -10.08
C ARG A 151 12.48 10.23 -9.57
N PHE A 152 12.50 9.16 -10.36
CA PHE A 152 11.99 7.87 -9.94
C PHE A 152 12.77 7.32 -8.75
N ALA A 153 14.10 7.46 -8.73
CA ALA A 153 14.91 7.10 -7.58
C ALA A 153 14.50 7.87 -6.32
N ALA A 154 14.24 9.18 -6.44
CA ALA A 154 13.75 9.99 -5.32
C ALA A 154 12.37 9.52 -4.82
N LEU A 155 11.40 9.27 -5.73
CA LEU A 155 10.11 8.68 -5.36
C LEU A 155 10.28 7.34 -4.63
N ARG A 156 11.14 6.47 -5.16
CA ARG A 156 11.40 5.15 -4.57
C ARG A 156 11.95 5.30 -3.17
N ASP A 157 12.93 6.17 -2.96
CA ASP A 157 13.57 6.33 -1.67
C ASP A 157 12.58 6.90 -0.63
N GLU A 158 11.74 7.87 -1.03
CA GLU A 158 10.64 8.42 -0.22
C GLU A 158 9.61 7.34 0.14
N TYR A 159 9.12 6.61 -0.86
CA TYR A 159 8.11 5.57 -0.65
C TYR A 159 8.62 4.44 0.25
N LEU A 160 9.87 4.00 0.04
CA LEU A 160 10.50 2.98 0.88
C LEU A 160 10.79 3.49 2.30
N HIS A 161 10.92 4.80 2.48
CA HIS A 161 11.02 5.41 3.80
C HIS A 161 9.69 5.35 4.54
N HIS A 162 8.65 5.89 3.91
CA HIS A 162 7.28 5.87 4.41
C HIS A 162 6.82 4.47 4.88
N ILE A 163 6.83 3.46 4.00
CA ILE A 163 6.35 2.12 4.37
C ILE A 163 7.21 1.41 5.42
N ARG A 164 8.45 1.86 5.65
CA ARG A 164 9.29 1.35 6.73
C ARG A 164 8.84 1.94 8.07
N GLU A 165 8.60 3.24 8.13
CA GLU A 165 8.09 3.90 9.34
C GLU A 165 6.73 3.29 9.73
N GLU A 166 5.86 3.07 8.75
CA GLU A 166 4.59 2.37 8.95
C GLU A 166 4.80 0.98 9.56
N GLU A 167 5.59 0.13 8.90
CA GLU A 167 5.78 -1.27 9.29
C GLU A 167 6.45 -1.47 10.66
N GLN A 168 7.31 -0.53 11.07
CA GLN A 168 8.18 -0.68 12.23
C GLN A 168 7.74 0.15 13.43
N GLU A 169 7.04 1.26 13.21
CA GLU A 169 6.69 2.23 14.25
C GLU A 169 5.19 2.47 14.29
N GLN A 170 4.60 2.96 13.20
CA GLN A 170 3.24 3.47 13.21
C GLN A 170 2.21 2.35 13.35
N PHE A 171 2.39 1.22 12.65
CA PHE A 171 1.51 0.04 12.79
C PHE A 171 1.64 -0.60 14.17
N VAL A 172 2.83 -0.55 14.78
CA VAL A 172 3.03 -1.06 16.15
C VAL A 172 2.23 -0.22 17.13
N ALA A 173 2.35 1.11 17.07
CA ALA A 173 1.58 2.03 17.91
C ALA A 173 0.06 1.94 17.66
N ALA A 174 -0.35 1.83 16.39
CA ALA A 174 -1.76 1.69 16.03
C ALA A 174 -2.36 0.37 16.52
N GLU A 175 -1.62 -0.75 16.46
CA GLU A 175 -2.11 -2.05 16.92
C GLU A 175 -2.49 -2.03 18.40
N GLU A 176 -1.73 -1.33 19.24
CA GLU A 176 -1.97 -1.22 20.68
C GLU A 176 -3.32 -0.55 21.01
N ALA A 177 -3.80 0.31 20.11
CA ALA A 177 -5.07 1.02 20.26
C ALA A 177 -6.28 0.27 19.67
N LEU A 178 -6.07 -0.89 19.03
CA LEU A 178 -7.10 -1.57 18.23
C LEU A 178 -7.39 -2.98 18.72
N THR A 179 -8.66 -3.31 18.88
CA THR A 179 -9.06 -4.69 19.20
C THR A 179 -8.89 -5.61 17.98
N PRO A 180 -8.79 -6.94 18.19
CA PRO A 180 -8.81 -7.87 17.07
C PRO A 180 -10.07 -7.77 16.19
N ALA A 181 -11.20 -7.29 16.73
CA ALA A 181 -12.42 -7.07 15.97
C ALA A 181 -12.29 -5.87 15.04
N ASP A 182 -11.72 -4.76 15.53
CA ASP A 182 -11.44 -3.56 14.73
C ASP A 182 -10.55 -3.92 13.56
N ARG A 183 -9.43 -4.61 13.80
CA ARG A 183 -8.47 -4.98 12.75
C ARG A 183 -9.07 -5.87 11.66
N ARG A 184 -9.98 -6.77 12.02
CA ARG A 184 -10.74 -7.58 11.04
C ARG A 184 -11.71 -6.73 10.23
N HIS A 185 -12.41 -5.81 10.88
CA HIS A 185 -13.32 -4.89 10.21
C HIS A 185 -12.55 -3.98 9.24
N MET A 186 -11.43 -3.41 9.68
CA MET A 186 -10.55 -2.57 8.88
C MET A 186 -10.03 -3.31 7.65
N ARG A 187 -9.63 -4.59 7.77
CA ARG A 187 -9.24 -5.40 6.60
C ARG A 187 -10.36 -5.49 5.56
N ALA A 188 -11.60 -5.69 6.01
CA ALA A 188 -12.75 -5.76 5.10
C ALA A 188 -13.01 -4.41 4.42
N VAL A 189 -12.93 -3.31 5.17
CA VAL A 189 -13.05 -1.94 4.63
C VAL A 189 -11.94 -1.66 3.63
N PHE A 190 -10.68 -1.92 3.98
CA PHE A 190 -9.53 -1.71 3.11
C PHE A 190 -9.66 -2.46 1.79
N ASN A 191 -10.01 -3.75 1.82
CA ASN A 191 -10.16 -4.53 0.58
C ASN A 191 -11.27 -3.99 -0.33
N ARG A 192 -12.40 -3.55 0.25
CA ARG A 192 -13.49 -2.93 -0.52
C ARG A 192 -13.02 -1.60 -1.12
N ARG A 193 -12.48 -0.72 -0.29
CA ARG A 193 -12.06 0.63 -0.70
C ARG A 193 -10.93 0.55 -1.71
N LYS A 194 -9.88 -0.22 -1.49
CA LYS A 194 -8.78 -0.35 -2.46
C LYS A 194 -9.28 -0.78 -3.85
N LYS A 195 -10.26 -1.69 -3.93
CA LYS A 195 -10.85 -2.09 -5.20
C LYS A 195 -11.58 -0.91 -5.89
N GLU A 196 -12.39 -0.17 -5.14
CA GLU A 196 -13.13 0.98 -5.64
C GLU A 196 -12.19 2.11 -6.05
N GLU A 197 -11.23 2.47 -5.19
CA GLU A 197 -10.23 3.51 -5.44
C GLU A 197 -9.35 3.16 -6.65
N LYS A 198 -8.93 1.89 -6.80
CA LYS A 198 -8.15 1.45 -7.97
C LYS A 198 -8.96 1.55 -9.27
N ALA A 199 -10.26 1.29 -9.23
CA ALA A 199 -11.12 1.34 -10.41
C ALA A 199 -11.37 2.77 -10.91
N THR A 200 -11.22 3.76 -10.04
CA THR A 200 -11.43 5.19 -10.35
C THR A 200 -10.14 6.00 -10.30
N ALA A 201 -8.98 5.37 -10.09
CA ALA A 201 -7.71 6.06 -10.02
C ALA A 201 -7.33 6.64 -11.39
N GLU A 202 -6.91 7.90 -11.40
CA GLU A 202 -6.43 8.58 -12.60
C GLU A 202 -4.94 8.93 -12.45
N ILE A 203 -4.21 8.82 -13.55
CA ILE A 203 -2.81 9.28 -13.63
C ILE A 203 -2.82 10.78 -13.91
N GLU A 204 -2.61 11.56 -12.86
CA GLU A 204 -2.45 13.01 -12.98
C GLU A 204 -1.08 13.35 -13.57
N LYS A 205 -1.05 14.35 -14.45
CA LYS A 205 0.20 14.86 -15.03
C LYS A 205 0.40 16.29 -14.58
N LYS A 206 1.18 16.48 -13.52
CA LYS A 206 1.45 17.80 -12.94
C LYS A 206 2.93 17.93 -12.59
N ILE A 207 3.61 18.88 -13.23
CA ILE A 207 5.02 19.17 -12.90
C ILE A 207 5.10 19.74 -11.48
N ARG A 208 5.92 19.12 -10.63
CA ARG A 208 6.27 19.64 -9.31
C ARG A 208 7.35 20.70 -9.48
N LEU A 209 6.97 21.96 -9.28
CA LEU A 209 7.91 23.07 -9.19
C LEU A 209 8.52 23.05 -7.79
N LYS A 210 9.85 23.15 -7.69
CA LYS A 210 10.45 23.43 -6.37
C LYS A 210 10.02 24.84 -5.94
N PRO A 211 9.57 25.04 -4.69
CA PRO A 211 9.34 26.37 -4.14
C PRO A 211 10.60 27.24 -4.21
#